data_AF-A0AAW2XZG3-F1
#
_entry.id   AF-A0AAW2XZG3-F1
#
_cell.length_a   1.000
_cell.length_b   1.000
_cell.length_c   1.000
_cell.angle_alpha   90.00
_cell.angle_beta   90.00
_cell.angle_gamma   90.00
#
_symmetry.space_group_name_H-M   'P 1'
#
loop_
_entity.id
_entity.type
_entity.pdbx_description
1 polymer ?
#
loop_
_entity_poly.entity_id
_entity_poly.type
_entity_poly.pdbx_seq_one_letter_code
_entity_poly.pdbx_strand_id
1 'polypeptide(L)'
;MTKKPFVGQSAITNGLLDLVHTDVCGPQNIPARGGYSYFITFTDDHSRYGYVYRIRYKSEAFGSFKEYRLEVENQPGHKINGPRTPQLNEVAQRRNRTLLDMIRSIMIFTELPPSFWGYVLETAAKFLNIAPSKTVLLE
;
A
#
# COMPACT_ATOMS: atom_id res chain seq x y z
N MET A 1 13.99 1.91 26.79
CA MET A 1 15.02 2.31 25.81
C MET A 1 14.37 3.24 24.79
N THR A 2 14.61 4.54 24.89
CA THR A 2 14.03 5.54 23.99
C THR A 2 14.96 5.68 22.79
N LYS A 3 14.52 5.28 21.59
CA LYS A 3 15.33 5.51 20.38
C LYS A 3 15.44 7.01 20.15
N LYS A 4 16.66 7.50 19.90
CA LYS A 4 16.88 8.89 19.49
C LYS A 4 16.09 9.16 18.19
N PRO A 5 15.52 10.36 18.00
CA PRO A 5 14.88 10.72 16.75
C PRO A 5 15.91 10.60 15.62
N PHE A 6 15.55 9.88 14.56
CA PHE A 6 16.42 9.70 13.41
C PHE A 6 16.47 11.01 12.62
N VAL A 7 17.65 11.64 12.58
CA VAL A 7 17.94 12.75 11.65
C VAL A 7 18.38 12.12 10.34
N GLY A 8 17.41 11.72 9.52
CA GLY A 8 17.66 11.30 8.13
C GLY A 8 17.27 12.44 7.22
N GLN A 9 18.22 12.96 6.43
CA GLN A 9 17.94 13.89 5.34
C GLN A 9 16.93 13.18 4.42
N SER A 10 15.68 13.65 4.41
CA SER A 10 14.69 13.21 3.45
C SER A 10 15.23 13.58 2.07
N ALA A 11 15.74 12.62 1.31
CA ALA A 11 16.00 12.84 -0.10
C ALA A 11 14.64 13.21 -0.71
N ILE A 12 14.49 14.47 -1.10
CA ILE A 12 13.24 14.98 -1.66
C ILE A 12 12.99 14.19 -2.94
N THR A 13 11.99 13.31 -2.91
CA THR A 13 11.51 12.56 -4.07
C THR A 13 10.52 13.46 -4.79
N ASN A 14 10.93 14.05 -5.92
CA ASN A 14 10.14 15.03 -6.67
C ASN A 14 9.48 14.44 -7.92
N GLY A 15 9.82 13.20 -8.31
CA GLY A 15 9.31 12.53 -9.49
C GLY A 15 8.36 11.38 -9.16
N LEU A 16 7.45 11.13 -10.10
CA LEU A 16 6.57 9.97 -10.09
C LEU A 16 7.39 8.67 -10.12
N LEU A 17 7.08 7.71 -9.24
CA LEU A 17 7.78 6.42 -9.09
C LEU A 17 9.26 6.51 -8.66
N ASP A 18 9.71 7.66 -8.16
CA ASP A 18 11.04 7.80 -7.55
C ASP A 18 11.19 6.96 -6.29
N LEU A 19 10.08 6.76 -5.58
CA LEU A 19 10.02 6.00 -4.35
C LEU A 19 8.66 5.30 -4.23
N VAL A 20 8.70 3.97 -4.13
CA VAL A 20 7.51 3.15 -3.91
C VAL A 20 7.63 2.47 -2.55
N HIS A 21 6.65 2.75 -1.69
CA HIS A 21 6.48 2.10 -0.41
C HIS A 21 5.73 0.78 -0.58
N THR A 22 6.22 -0.30 0.01
CA THR A 22 5.56 -1.60 -0.07
C THR A 22 5.51 -2.30 1.27
N ASP A 23 4.43 -3.05 1.51
CA ASP A 23 4.25 -3.83 2.73
C ASP A 23 3.26 -4.97 2.50
N VAL A 24 3.49 -6.09 3.19
CA VAL A 24 2.67 -7.30 3.12
C VAL A 24 1.86 -7.41 4.40
N CYS A 25 0.54 -7.28 4.28
CA CYS A 25 -0.40 -7.32 5.38
C CYS A 25 -1.03 -8.71 5.52
N GLY A 26 -1.03 -9.25 6.74
CA GLY A 26 -1.67 -10.52 7.10
C GLY A 26 -0.78 -11.47 7.92
N PRO A 27 -1.27 -12.70 8.22
CA PRO A 27 -2.53 -13.25 7.72
C PRO A 27 -3.76 -12.61 8.36
N GLN A 28 -4.86 -12.46 7.61
CA GLN A 28 -6.16 -12.14 8.16
C GLN A 28 -6.77 -13.38 8.81
N ASN A 29 -7.48 -13.20 9.93
CA ASN A 29 -8.07 -14.31 10.70
C ASN A 29 -9.03 -15.18 9.87
N ILE A 30 -9.70 -14.57 8.89
CA ILE A 30 -10.61 -15.26 7.98
C ILE A 30 -10.08 -15.03 6.55
N PRO A 31 -9.78 -16.08 5.78
CA PRO A 31 -9.41 -15.92 4.38
C PRO A 31 -10.53 -15.23 3.59
N ALA A 32 -10.16 -14.33 2.67
CA ALA A 32 -11.08 -13.82 1.69
C ALA A 32 -11.48 -14.95 0.72
N ARG A 33 -12.62 -14.76 0.04
CA ARG A 33 -13.05 -15.61 -1.07
C ARG A 33 -11.90 -15.84 -2.06
N GLY A 34 -11.65 -17.10 -2.42
CA GLY A 34 -10.51 -17.51 -3.25
C GLY A 34 -9.26 -17.92 -2.46
N GLY A 35 -9.34 -17.96 -1.13
CA GLY A 35 -8.26 -18.46 -0.26
C GLY A 35 -7.16 -17.42 0.01
N TYR A 36 -7.42 -16.14 -0.24
CA TYR A 36 -6.46 -15.08 0.02
C TYR A 36 -6.43 -14.75 1.51
N SER A 37 -5.28 -14.90 2.15
CA SER A 37 -5.09 -14.57 3.57
C SER A 37 -4.23 -13.32 3.76
N TYR A 38 -3.59 -12.84 2.71
CA TYR A 38 -2.69 -11.70 2.71
C TYR A 38 -3.05 -10.71 1.61
N PHE A 39 -2.51 -9.52 1.69
CA PHE A 39 -2.43 -8.60 0.57
C PHE A 39 -1.12 -7.81 0.65
N ILE A 40 -0.65 -7.34 -0.49
CA ILE A 40 0.51 -6.46 -0.61
C ILE A 40 0.08 -5.11 -1.16
N THR A 41 0.66 -4.04 -0.63
CA THR A 41 0.45 -2.69 -1.13
C THR A 41 1.71 -2.16 -1.81
N PHE A 42 1.53 -1.34 -2.84
CA PHE A 42 2.58 -0.55 -3.49
C PHE A 42 2.08 0.87 -3.60
N THR A 43 2.72 1.81 -2.90
CA THR A 43 2.28 3.20 -2.85
C THR A 43 3.40 4.10 -3.34
N ASP A 44 3.13 4.83 -4.42
CA ASP A 44 4.04 5.86 -4.88
C ASP A 44 4.08 7.02 -3.87
N ASP A 45 5.27 7.44 -3.47
CA ASP A 45 5.44 8.47 -2.46
C ASP A 45 5.01 9.85 -2.96
N HIS A 46 5.28 10.15 -4.24
CA HIS A 46 4.99 11.43 -4.87
C HIS A 46 3.49 11.63 -5.13
N SER A 47 2.87 10.77 -5.94
CA SER A 47 1.44 10.88 -6.29
C SER A 47 0.50 10.40 -5.18
N ARG A 48 1.03 9.68 -4.18
CA ARG A 48 0.23 8.95 -3.18
C ARG A 48 -0.69 7.89 -3.79
N TYR A 49 -0.56 7.55 -5.07
CA TYR A 49 -1.37 6.50 -5.67
C TYR A 49 -0.93 5.12 -5.15
N GLY A 50 -1.89 4.31 -4.72
CA GLY A 50 -1.65 3.01 -4.12
C GLY A 50 -2.29 1.87 -4.89
N TYR A 51 -1.49 0.84 -5.18
CA TYR A 51 -1.91 -0.43 -5.73
C TYR A 51 -2.03 -1.46 -4.61
N VAL A 52 -2.96 -2.40 -4.79
CA VAL A 52 -3.21 -3.47 -3.83
C VAL A 52 -3.40 -4.78 -4.59
N TYR A 53 -2.66 -5.82 -4.19
CA TYR A 53 -2.78 -7.17 -4.75
C TYR A 53 -3.09 -8.15 -3.62
N ARG A 54 -4.11 -8.99 -3.82
CA ARG A 54 -4.46 -10.08 -2.89
C ARG A 54 -3.53 -11.26 -3.13
N ILE A 55 -2.98 -11.84 -2.06
CA ILE A 55 -2.07 -12.98 -2.13
C ILE A 55 -2.46 -14.06 -1.10
N ARG A 56 -2.27 -15.33 -1.44
CA ARG A 56 -2.60 -16.47 -0.56
C ARG A 56 -1.49 -16.75 0.43
N TYR A 57 -0.24 -16.53 0.02
CA TYR A 57 0.96 -16.78 0.81
C TYR A 57 1.94 -15.62 0.67
N LYS A 58 2.75 -15.34 1.71
CA LYS A 58 3.80 -14.30 1.65
C LYS A 58 4.81 -14.54 0.53
N SER A 59 5.02 -15.79 0.12
CA SER A 59 5.89 -16.17 -0.99
C SER A 59 5.43 -15.63 -2.36
N GLU A 60 4.16 -15.25 -2.49
CA GLU A 60 3.62 -14.67 -3.73
C GLU A 60 3.97 -13.18 -3.90
N ALA A 61 4.50 -12.52 -2.86
CA ALA A 61 4.80 -11.09 -2.86
C ALA A 61 5.73 -10.67 -4.02
N PHE A 62 6.75 -11.48 -4.34
CA PHE A 62 7.65 -11.20 -5.46
C PHE A 62 6.95 -11.34 -6.82
N GLY A 63 5.96 -12.24 -6.93
CA GLY A 63 5.11 -12.35 -8.12
C GLY A 63 4.28 -11.07 -8.32
N SER A 64 3.60 -10.63 -7.27
CA SER A 64 2.83 -9.37 -7.30
C SER A 64 3.71 -8.14 -7.60
N PHE A 65 4.96 -8.10 -7.14
CA PHE A 65 5.89 -7.03 -7.50
C PHE A 65 6.17 -7.00 -9.02
N LYS A 66 6.32 -8.16 -9.67
CA LYS A 66 6.51 -8.22 -11.12
C LYS A 66 5.28 -7.71 -11.87
N GLU A 67 4.09 -8.09 -11.42
CA GLU A 67 2.82 -7.61 -11.98
C GLU A 67 2.69 -6.10 -11.84
N TYR A 68 2.91 -5.57 -10.62
CA TYR A 68 2.93 -4.13 -10.35
C TYR A 68 3.92 -3.38 -11.25
N ARG A 69 5.16 -3.88 -11.31
CA ARG A 69 6.20 -3.27 -12.14
C ARG A 69 5.80 -3.23 -13.61
N LEU A 70 5.28 -4.34 -14.14
CA LEU A 70 4.81 -4.40 -15.51
C LEU A 70 3.68 -3.38 -15.75
N GLU A 71 2.74 -3.25 -14.81
CA GLU A 71 1.61 -2.33 -14.91
C GLU A 71 2.06 -0.86 -14.93
N VAL A 72 2.97 -0.45 -14.04
CA VAL A 72 3.42 0.94 -13.96
C VAL A 72 4.43 1.30 -15.05
N GLU A 73 5.30 0.37 -15.46
CA GLU A 73 6.31 0.62 -16.50
C GLU A 73 5.77 0.49 -17.94
N ASN A 74 4.52 0.06 -18.11
CA ASN A 74 3.86 0.04 -19.42
C ASN A 74 3.57 1.46 -19.95
N GLN A 75 3.68 2.49 -19.12
CA GLN A 75 3.47 3.88 -19.52
C GLN A 75 4.82 4.56 -19.85
N PRO A 76 4.92 5.32 -20.95
CA PRO A 76 6.13 6.06 -21.27
C PRO A 76 6.55 6.99 -20.12
N GLY A 77 7.84 7.00 -19.78
CA GLY A 77 8.39 7.84 -18.73
C GLY A 77 8.17 7.34 -17.29
N HIS A 78 7.47 6.22 -17.10
CA HIS A 78 7.22 5.63 -15.79
C HIS A 78 8.21 4.48 -15.57
N LYS A 79 9.25 4.71 -14.77
CA LYS A 79 10.21 3.66 -14.38
C LYS A 79 10.39 3.67 -12.88
N ILE A 80 10.43 2.48 -12.28
CA ILE A 80 10.69 2.38 -10.85
C ILE A 80 12.18 2.65 -10.63
N ASN A 81 12.49 3.76 -9.96
CA ASN A 81 13.85 4.04 -9.51
C ASN A 81 14.17 3.15 -8.29
N GLY A 82 15.40 2.64 -8.22
CA GLY A 82 15.80 1.51 -7.35
C GLY A 82 15.46 1.67 -5.86
N PRO A 83 15.43 0.56 -5.10
CA PRO A 83 14.92 0.55 -3.72
C PRO A 83 15.76 1.44 -2.80
N ARG A 84 15.11 2.32 -2.03
CA ARG A 84 15.76 3.11 -0.98
C ARG A 84 15.21 2.79 0.40
N THR A 85 16.15 2.34 1.24
CA THR A 85 16.26 2.39 2.71
C THR A 85 15.03 2.15 3.62
N PRO A 86 15.16 1.30 4.67
CA PRO A 86 14.07 0.89 5.59
C PRO A 86 13.45 2.00 6.47
N GLN A 87 14.03 3.22 6.50
CA GLN A 87 13.59 4.36 7.30
C GLN A 87 12.23 4.95 6.85
N LEU A 88 11.76 4.58 5.66
CA LEU A 88 10.56 5.12 5.02
C LEU A 88 9.29 4.28 5.27
N ASN A 89 9.42 3.17 6.01
CA ASN A 89 8.32 2.27 6.37
C ASN A 89 7.15 2.95 7.11
N GLU A 90 7.36 4.08 7.79
CA GLU A 90 6.27 4.75 8.52
C GLU A 90 5.14 5.25 7.60
N VAL A 91 5.49 5.74 6.41
CA VAL A 91 4.52 6.29 5.46
C VAL A 91 3.66 5.18 4.86
N ALA A 92 4.30 4.06 4.48
CA ALA A 92 3.64 2.82 4.08
C ALA A 92 2.67 2.33 5.18
N GLN A 93 3.18 2.26 6.41
CA GLN A 93 2.43 1.76 7.57
C GLN A 93 1.24 2.65 7.93
N ARG A 94 1.35 3.97 7.80
CA ARG A 94 0.22 4.90 8.02
C ARG A 94 -0.88 4.67 7.00
N ARG A 95 -0.55 4.59 5.70
CA ARG A 95 -1.54 4.32 4.65
C ARG A 95 -2.20 2.96 4.84
N ASN A 96 -1.42 1.92 5.12
CA ASN A 96 -1.97 0.58 5.34
C ASN A 96 -2.90 0.53 6.56
N ARG A 97 -2.61 1.31 7.61
CA ARG A 97 -3.51 1.48 8.75
C ARG A 97 -4.83 2.12 8.34
N THR A 98 -4.78 3.23 7.60
CA THR A 98 -6.00 3.88 7.07
C THR A 98 -6.81 2.91 6.21
N LEU A 99 -6.16 2.13 5.34
CA LEU A 99 -6.83 1.14 4.51
C LEU A 99 -7.51 0.05 5.35
N LEU A 100 -6.83 -0.50 6.37
CA LEU A 100 -7.41 -1.49 7.27
C LEU A 100 -8.58 -0.93 8.09
N ASP A 101 -8.49 0.31 8.54
CA ASP A 101 -9.57 0.96 9.28
C ASP A 101 -10.79 1.20 8.39
N MET A 102 -10.60 1.62 7.13
CA MET A 102 -11.69 1.72 6.15
C MET A 102 -12.35 0.36 5.89
N ILE A 103 -11.57 -0.71 5.75
CA ILE A 103 -12.11 -2.06 5.55
C ILE A 103 -12.98 -2.45 6.75
N ARG A 104 -12.49 -2.25 7.97
CA ARG A 104 -13.26 -2.55 9.19
C ARG A 104 -14.55 -1.75 9.24
N SER A 105 -14.50 -0.45 8.98
CA SER A 105 -15.69 0.41 8.98
C SER A 105 -16.72 -0.02 7.93
N ILE A 106 -16.30 -0.28 6.69
CA ILE A 106 -17.22 -0.72 5.61
C ILE A 106 -17.81 -2.10 5.94
N MET A 107 -16.99 -3.04 6.43
CA MET A 107 -17.48 -4.38 6.80
C MET A 107 -18.51 -4.32 7.93
N ILE A 108 -18.30 -3.48 8.95
CA ILE A 108 -19.26 -3.27 10.05
C ILE A 108 -20.55 -2.65 9.52
N PHE A 109 -20.45 -1.62 8.67
CA PHE A 109 -21.62 -0.91 8.15
C PHE A 109 -22.47 -1.76 7.19
N THR A 110 -21.83 -2.60 6.38
CA THR A 110 -22.52 -3.39 5.35
C THR A 110 -23.00 -4.76 5.82
N GLU A 111 -22.59 -5.19 7.02
CA GLU A 111 -22.91 -6.50 7.59
C GLU A 111 -22.54 -7.69 6.69
N LEU A 112 -21.56 -7.50 5.80
CA LEU A 112 -21.12 -8.54 4.88
C LEU A 112 -20.41 -9.70 5.62
N PRO A 113 -20.52 -10.95 5.13
CA PRO A 113 -19.76 -12.06 5.69
C PRO A 113 -18.25 -11.75 5.68
N PRO A 114 -17.48 -12.07 6.75
CA PRO A 114 -16.08 -11.67 6.87
C PRO A 114 -15.20 -12.03 5.65
N SER A 115 -15.49 -13.14 4.96
CA SER A 115 -14.81 -13.56 3.73
C SER A 115 -14.87 -12.56 2.55
N PHE A 116 -15.69 -11.51 2.64
CA PHE A 116 -15.76 -10.43 1.64
C PHE A 116 -14.70 -9.33 1.82
N TRP A 117 -13.89 -9.36 2.87
CA TRP A 117 -12.90 -8.30 3.13
C TRP A 117 -11.97 -8.04 1.93
N GLY A 118 -11.69 -9.05 1.10
CA GLY A 118 -10.88 -8.89 -0.11
C GLY A 118 -11.53 -8.00 -1.18
N TYR A 119 -12.85 -8.00 -1.32
CA TYR A 119 -13.57 -7.07 -2.21
C TYR A 119 -13.66 -5.67 -1.59
N VAL A 120 -13.89 -5.61 -0.28
CA VAL A 120 -13.92 -4.34 0.45
C VAL A 120 -12.56 -3.65 0.42
N LEU A 121 -11.46 -4.41 0.47
CA LEU A 121 -10.09 -3.92 0.29
C LEU A 121 -9.92 -3.18 -1.03
N GLU A 122 -10.34 -3.78 -2.15
CA GLU A 122 -10.23 -3.16 -3.48
C GLU A 122 -11.08 -1.88 -3.57
N THR A 123 -12.27 -1.90 -2.96
CA THR A 123 -13.14 -0.72 -2.87
C THR A 123 -12.52 0.39 -2.03
N ALA A 124 -11.97 0.07 -0.87
CA ALA A 124 -11.32 1.04 0.01
C ALA A 124 -10.06 1.64 -0.64
N ALA A 125 -9.28 0.83 -1.36
CA ALA A 125 -8.11 1.30 -2.11
C ALA A 125 -8.50 2.31 -3.20
N LYS A 126 -9.58 2.03 -3.95
CA LYS A 126 -10.12 2.98 -4.94
C LYS A 126 -10.55 4.29 -4.30
N PHE A 127 -11.26 4.25 -3.18
CA PHE A 127 -11.63 5.45 -2.45
C PHE A 127 -10.41 6.25 -1.99
N LEU A 128 -9.37 5.60 -1.46
CA LEU A 128 -8.14 6.27 -1.05
C LEU A 128 -7.36 6.88 -2.21
N ASN A 129 -7.43 6.31 -3.42
CA ASN A 129 -6.80 6.87 -4.60
C ASN A 129 -7.53 8.10 -5.17
N ILE A 130 -8.81 8.28 -4.84
CA ILE A 130 -9.63 9.40 -5.30
C ILE A 130 -9.74 10.49 -4.23
N ALA A 131 -9.64 10.11 -2.95
CA ALA A 131 -9.72 11.05 -1.84
C ALA A 131 -8.54 12.04 -1.87
N PRO A 132 -8.79 13.35 -1.75
CA PRO A 132 -7.72 14.33 -1.70
C PRO A 132 -6.88 14.11 -0.44
N SER A 133 -5.62 13.70 -0.60
CA SER A 133 -4.67 13.69 0.51
C SER A 133 -4.05 15.08 0.66
N LYS A 134 -3.94 15.59 1.89
CA LYS A 134 -3.18 16.81 2.15
C LYS A 134 -1.75 16.64 1.63
N THR A 135 -1.35 17.45 0.64
CA THR A 135 0.05 17.65 0.31
C THR A 135 0.73 18.18 1.58
N VAL A 136 1.72 17.47 2.10
CA VAL A 136 2.66 18.09 3.04
C VAL A 136 3.52 18.99 2.17
N LEU A 137 3.09 20.25 2.02
CA LEU A 137 3.96 21.27 1.46
C LEU A 137 5.17 21.34 2.38
N LEU A 138 6.33 20.94 1.87
CA LEU A 138 7.60 21.18 2.52
C LEU A 138 7.83 22.70 2.44
N GLU A 139 7.40 23.43 3.46
CA GLU A 139 7.91 24.78 3.76
C GLU A 139 9.26 24.67 4.49
#